data_AF-A0AA39T4N2-F1
#
_entry.id   AF-A0AA39T4N2-F1
#
_cell.length_a   1.000
_cell.length_b   1.000
_cell.length_c   1.000
_cell.angle_alpha   90.00
_cell.angle_beta   90.00
_cell.angle_gamma   90.00
#
_symmetry.space_group_name_H-M   'P 1'
#
loop_
_entity.id
_entity.type
_entity.pdbx_description
1 polymer ?
#
loop_
_entity_poly.entity_id
_entity_poly.type
_entity_poly.pdbx_seq_one_letter_code
_entity_poly.pdbx_strand_id
1 'polypeptide(L)'
;MKKASMAAIFITTFFYLCCGCFGYAAFVSLAPGNLLTGFGFYKLYWLIDFANACIILHLVGAYKIVMSQIPNFRDMEWLSVIAAFMSFTYSFIGFGLGFAKVIENGEIKGSISGIPTANTADKLWLAFQALGDIAFAYPYSIILLEIQVWLLVHQNHDLKKYESINLLKLQDTLKSSPPENKIMKKASMISILITTFFYLCCGCFRYAAVGNLTPGNLLTGFGFYEPYWLIDFANACIVLHLVGGYQVLPPILIFNNFISKF
;
A
#
# COMPACT_ATOMS: atom_id res chain seq x y z
N MET A 1 16.58 13.06 19.93
CA MET A 1 15.56 12.40 19.07
C MET A 1 15.44 10.90 19.31
N LYS A 2 16.51 10.08 19.22
CA LYS A 2 16.41 8.61 19.35
C LYS A 2 15.69 8.09 20.61
N LYS A 3 16.02 8.61 21.80
CA LYS A 3 15.38 8.18 23.07
C LYS A 3 13.88 8.53 23.14
N ALA A 4 13.49 9.71 22.66
CA ALA A 4 12.09 10.15 22.63
C ALA A 4 11.27 9.36 21.60
N SER A 5 11.83 9.08 20.42
CA SER A 5 11.17 8.22 19.42
C SER A 5 11.04 6.77 19.89
N MET A 6 12.04 6.21 20.57
CA MET A 6 11.96 4.86 21.16
C MET A 6 10.91 4.78 22.27
N ALA A 7 10.81 5.81 23.12
CA ALA A 7 9.75 5.90 24.12
C ALA A 7 8.36 5.99 23.46
N ALA A 8 8.21 6.77 22.37
CA ALA A 8 6.96 6.88 21.63
C ALA A 8 6.53 5.54 21.00
N ILE A 9 7.46 4.76 20.42
CA ILE A 9 7.17 3.41 19.92
C ILE A 9 6.71 2.52 21.08
N PHE A 10 7.46 2.49 22.18
CA PHE A 10 7.13 1.61 23.30
C PHE A 10 5.74 1.91 23.86
N ILE A 11 5.41 3.19 24.03
CA ILE A 11 4.09 3.65 24.48
C ILE A 11 3.01 3.22 23.49
N THR A 12 3.18 3.48 22.19
CA THR A 12 2.18 3.12 21.17
C THR A 12 2.01 1.62 21.02
N THR A 13 3.10 0.85 20.96
CA THR A 13 3.05 -0.62 20.94
C THR A 13 2.32 -1.17 22.16
N PHE A 14 2.57 -0.63 23.35
CA PHE A 14 1.86 -1.02 24.57
C PHE A 14 0.35 -0.74 24.47
N PHE A 15 -0.05 0.46 24.03
CA PHE A 15 -1.47 0.78 23.84
C PHE A 15 -2.15 -0.09 22.78
N TYR A 16 -1.49 -0.37 21.66
CA TYR A 16 -2.04 -1.25 20.61
C TYR A 16 -2.11 -2.71 21.06
N LEU A 17 -1.12 -3.20 21.80
CA LEU A 17 -1.15 -4.53 22.39
C LEU A 17 -2.28 -4.66 23.41
N CYS A 18 -2.46 -3.67 24.29
CA CYS A 18 -3.59 -3.62 25.21
C CYS A 18 -4.93 -3.61 24.47
N CYS A 19 -5.07 -2.79 23.42
CA CYS A 19 -6.28 -2.73 22.59
C CYS A 19 -6.56 -4.07 21.89
N GLY A 20 -5.53 -4.72 21.34
CA GLY A 20 -5.61 -6.03 20.71
C GLY A 20 -5.98 -7.15 21.71
N CYS A 21 -5.35 -7.17 22.89
CA CYS A 21 -5.67 -8.11 23.96
C CYS A 21 -7.12 -7.93 24.45
N PHE A 22 -7.57 -6.68 24.61
CA PHE A 22 -8.94 -6.38 25.02
C PHE A 22 -9.96 -6.77 23.94
N GLY A 23 -9.65 -6.51 22.67
CA GLY A 23 -10.46 -6.96 21.54
C GLY A 23 -10.54 -8.47 21.43
N TYR A 24 -9.42 -9.17 21.59
CA TYR A 24 -9.38 -10.63 21.60
C TYR A 24 -10.15 -11.20 22.80
N ALA A 25 -10.04 -10.61 23.98
CA ALA A 25 -10.83 -11.02 25.14
C ALA A 25 -12.35 -10.77 24.96
N ALA A 26 -12.72 -9.70 24.24
CA ALA A 26 -14.11 -9.33 24.02
C ALA A 26 -14.79 -10.17 22.92
N PHE A 27 -14.07 -10.54 21.87
CA PHE A 27 -14.66 -11.17 20.68
C PHE A 27 -14.13 -12.58 20.39
N VAL A 28 -13.03 -13.00 21.02
CA VAL A 28 -12.36 -14.30 20.82
C VAL A 28 -12.19 -14.58 19.31
N SER A 29 -12.76 -15.65 18.78
CA SER A 29 -12.69 -16.03 17.36
C SER A 29 -13.69 -15.29 16.46
N LEU A 30 -14.58 -14.47 17.04
CA LEU A 30 -15.57 -13.65 16.33
C LEU A 30 -15.10 -12.20 16.17
N ALA A 31 -13.79 -11.95 16.28
CA ALA A 31 -13.22 -10.62 16.17
C ALA A 31 -13.59 -9.98 14.81
N PRO A 32 -14.31 -8.84 14.81
CA PRO A 32 -14.65 -8.15 13.57
C PRO A 32 -13.41 -7.47 12.97
N GLY A 33 -13.40 -7.30 11.65
CA GLY A 33 -12.28 -6.66 10.92
C GLY A 33 -11.98 -5.22 11.38
N ASN A 34 -12.90 -4.57 12.09
CA ASN A 34 -12.67 -3.31 12.80
C ASN A 34 -13.22 -3.41 14.23
N LEU A 35 -12.36 -3.17 15.23
CA LEU A 35 -12.71 -3.29 16.64
C LEU A 35 -13.88 -2.38 17.05
N LEU A 36 -13.97 -1.16 16.49
CA LEU A 36 -15.05 -0.21 16.79
C LEU A 36 -16.40 -0.70 16.26
N THR A 37 -16.41 -1.38 15.12
CA THR A 37 -17.64 -1.98 14.59
C THR A 37 -18.14 -3.14 15.47
N GLY A 38 -17.22 -3.87 16.12
CA GLY A 38 -17.57 -4.94 17.06
C GLY A 38 -18.29 -4.48 18.32
N PHE A 39 -17.94 -3.29 18.82
CA PHE A 39 -18.59 -2.70 19.99
C PHE A 39 -19.89 -1.95 19.66
N GLY A 40 -20.41 -2.07 18.43
CA GLY A 40 -21.71 -1.52 18.07
C GLY A 40 -21.69 -0.03 17.69
N PHE A 41 -20.54 0.55 17.38
CA PHE A 41 -20.44 1.95 16.89
C PHE A 41 -20.83 2.13 15.42
N TYR A 42 -21.73 1.28 14.88
CA TYR A 42 -22.11 1.24 13.47
C TYR A 42 -22.76 2.53 12.93
N LYS A 43 -23.25 3.42 13.80
CA LYS A 43 -23.82 4.72 13.39
C LYS A 43 -22.82 5.89 13.40
N LEU A 44 -21.59 5.68 13.89
CA LEU A 44 -20.62 6.76 14.12
C LEU A 44 -19.45 6.65 13.14
N TYR A 45 -19.75 6.70 11.84
CA TYR A 45 -18.79 6.53 10.75
C TYR A 45 -17.57 7.45 10.86
N TRP A 46 -17.77 8.73 11.22
CA TRP A 46 -16.68 9.68 11.43
C TRP A 46 -15.67 9.23 12.49
N LEU A 47 -16.12 8.63 13.60
CA LEU A 47 -15.21 8.20 14.66
C LEU A 47 -14.40 6.98 14.20
N ILE A 48 -15.03 6.09 13.45
CA ILE A 48 -14.37 4.93 12.86
C ILE A 48 -13.30 5.38 11.87
N ASP A 49 -13.63 6.30 10.96
CA ASP A 49 -12.71 6.82 9.95
C ASP A 49 -11.54 7.58 10.61
N PHE A 50 -11.83 8.41 11.61
CA PHE A 50 -10.81 9.13 12.37
C PHE A 50 -9.87 8.17 13.11
N ALA A 51 -10.42 7.17 13.81
CA ALA A 51 -9.63 6.18 14.52
C ALA A 51 -8.76 5.34 13.56
N ASN A 52 -9.31 4.92 12.42
CA ASN A 52 -8.56 4.21 11.38
C ASN A 52 -7.42 5.07 10.82
N ALA A 53 -7.68 6.35 10.55
CA ALA A 53 -6.65 7.30 10.10
C ALA A 53 -5.54 7.47 11.14
N CYS A 54 -5.89 7.56 12.42
CA CYS A 54 -4.91 7.59 13.52
C CYS A 54 -4.08 6.30 13.57
N ILE A 55 -4.68 5.13 13.41
CA ILE A 55 -3.97 3.85 13.38
C ILE A 55 -2.96 3.83 12.24
N ILE A 56 -3.37 4.20 11.03
CA ILE A 56 -2.49 4.27 9.86
C ILE A 56 -1.32 5.23 10.12
N LEU A 57 -1.58 6.41 10.67
CA LEU A 57 -0.55 7.39 10.97
C LEU A 57 0.47 6.88 11.99
N HIS A 58 0.02 6.16 13.02
CA HIS A 58 0.91 5.55 14.01
C HIS A 58 1.71 4.37 13.45
N LEU A 59 1.09 3.50 12.64
CA LEU A 59 1.79 2.40 11.98
C LEU A 59 2.88 2.91 11.04
N VAL A 60 2.56 3.91 10.21
CA VAL A 60 3.53 4.58 9.33
C VAL A 60 4.64 5.26 10.16
N GLY A 61 4.30 5.89 11.29
CA GLY A 61 5.26 6.53 12.19
C GLY A 61 6.20 5.55 12.89
N ALA A 62 5.67 4.48 13.49
CA ALA A 62 6.45 3.44 14.15
C ALA A 62 7.38 2.74 13.15
N TYR A 63 6.84 2.41 11.99
CA TYR A 63 7.58 1.80 10.89
C TYR A 63 8.74 2.68 10.41
N LYS A 64 8.53 4.00 10.25
CA LYS A 64 9.58 4.99 9.92
C LYS A 64 10.71 5.02 10.95
N ILE A 65 10.38 4.94 12.24
CA ILE A 65 11.38 4.99 13.30
C ILE A 65 12.22 3.72 13.33
N VAL A 66 11.62 2.53 13.13
CA VAL A 66 12.36 1.27 13.01
C VAL A 66 13.32 1.31 11.82
N MET A 67 12.84 1.72 10.66
CA MET A 67 13.66 1.81 9.45
C MET A 67 14.76 2.88 9.55
N SER A 68 14.55 3.96 10.32
CA SER A 68 15.60 4.96 10.58
C SER A 68 16.82 4.43 11.35
N GLN A 69 16.75 3.21 11.90
CA GLN A 69 17.89 2.58 12.56
C GLN A 69 18.86 1.92 11.57
N ILE A 70 18.50 1.78 10.28
CA ILE A 70 19.32 1.12 9.27
C ILE A 70 20.33 2.14 8.71
N PRO A 71 21.66 1.93 8.91
CA PRO A 71 22.66 2.96 8.67
C PRO A 71 23.07 3.14 7.19
N ASN A 72 22.72 2.22 6.28
CA ASN A 72 23.14 2.30 4.88
C ASN A 72 22.09 1.77 3.89
N PHE A 73 21.62 2.64 2.99
CA PHE A 73 20.61 2.30 1.95
C PHE A 73 21.21 1.52 0.77
N ARG A 74 22.53 1.61 0.59
CA ARG A 74 23.24 1.02 -0.56
C ARG A 74 23.26 -0.51 -0.52
N ASP A 75 23.07 -1.10 0.66
CA ASP A 75 22.96 -2.54 0.86
C ASP A 75 21.51 -3.04 0.81
N MET A 76 20.52 -2.22 0.43
CA MET A 76 19.10 -2.59 0.44
C MET A 76 18.53 -2.95 -0.95
N GLU A 77 19.32 -2.93 -2.02
CA GLU A 77 18.85 -3.27 -3.37
C GLU A 77 18.18 -4.66 -3.44
N TRP A 78 18.75 -5.65 -2.74
CA TRP A 78 18.19 -7.01 -2.64
C TRP A 78 16.78 -7.04 -2.04
N LEU A 79 16.46 -6.09 -1.14
CA LEU A 79 15.15 -5.99 -0.51
C LEU A 79 14.09 -5.52 -1.53
N SER A 80 14.46 -4.71 -2.52
CA SER A 80 13.57 -4.36 -3.64
C SER A 80 13.24 -5.58 -4.51
N VAL A 81 14.24 -6.42 -4.79
CA VAL A 81 14.05 -7.66 -5.54
C VAL A 81 13.11 -8.62 -4.80
N ILE A 82 13.33 -8.81 -3.49
CA ILE A 82 12.44 -9.63 -2.65
C ILE A 82 11.04 -9.04 -2.59
N ALA A 83 10.91 -7.72 -2.38
CA ALA A 83 9.60 -7.08 -2.31
C ALA A 83 8.81 -7.19 -3.62
N ALA A 84 9.49 -7.13 -4.77
CA ALA A 84 8.87 -7.40 -6.07
C ALA A 84 8.37 -8.85 -6.15
N PHE A 85 9.20 -9.84 -5.79
CA PHE A 85 8.81 -11.25 -5.76
C PHE A 85 7.63 -11.53 -4.83
N MET A 86 7.63 -10.94 -3.63
CA MET A 86 6.55 -11.07 -2.65
C MET A 86 5.25 -10.43 -3.16
N SER A 87 5.33 -9.31 -3.88
CA SER A 87 4.18 -8.67 -4.54
C SER A 87 3.53 -9.61 -5.56
N PHE A 88 4.33 -10.16 -6.48
CA PHE A 88 3.84 -11.13 -7.46
C PHE A 88 3.23 -12.34 -6.77
N THR A 89 3.90 -12.90 -5.76
CA THR A 89 3.42 -14.07 -5.02
C THR A 89 2.04 -13.81 -4.40
N TYR A 90 1.87 -12.68 -3.72
CA TYR A 90 0.59 -12.27 -3.15
C TYR A 90 -0.50 -12.14 -4.22
N SER A 91 -0.21 -11.45 -5.33
CA SER A 91 -1.15 -11.28 -6.44
C SER A 91 -1.53 -12.60 -7.11
N PHE A 92 -0.58 -13.51 -7.32
CA PHE A 92 -0.85 -14.84 -7.88
C PHE A 92 -1.72 -15.68 -6.94
N ILE A 93 -1.46 -15.65 -5.64
CA ILE A 93 -2.29 -16.36 -4.65
C ILE A 93 -3.71 -15.78 -4.65
N GLY A 94 -3.86 -14.46 -4.60
CA GLY A 94 -5.19 -13.81 -4.63
C GLY A 94 -5.96 -14.11 -5.92
N PHE A 95 -5.30 -14.00 -7.07
CA PHE A 95 -5.85 -14.38 -8.37
C PHE A 95 -6.26 -15.86 -8.40
N GLY A 96 -5.37 -16.76 -8.00
CA GLY A 96 -5.58 -18.21 -8.03
C GLY A 96 -6.73 -18.65 -7.13
N LEU A 97 -6.82 -18.10 -5.92
CA LEU A 97 -7.92 -18.38 -5.00
C LEU A 97 -9.26 -17.87 -5.54
N GLY A 98 -9.28 -16.65 -6.10
CA GLY A 98 -10.48 -16.11 -6.75
C GLY A 98 -10.93 -16.98 -7.93
N PHE A 99 -10.00 -17.35 -8.81
CA PHE A 99 -10.27 -18.19 -9.97
C PHE A 99 -10.77 -19.59 -9.57
N ALA A 100 -10.09 -20.26 -8.63
CA ALA A 100 -10.50 -21.56 -8.10
C ALA A 100 -11.91 -21.49 -7.51
N LYS A 101 -12.23 -20.40 -6.80
CA LYS A 101 -13.56 -20.22 -6.19
C LYS A 101 -14.66 -20.00 -7.22
N VAL A 102 -14.38 -19.32 -8.33
CA VAL A 102 -15.34 -19.20 -9.45
C VAL A 102 -15.65 -20.57 -10.05
N ILE A 103 -14.62 -21.41 -10.25
CA ILE A 103 -14.80 -22.79 -10.75
C ILE A 103 -15.63 -23.62 -9.75
N GLU A 104 -15.29 -23.55 -8.46
CA GLU A 104 -15.99 -24.28 -7.40
C GLU A 104 -17.47 -23.88 -7.30
N ASN A 105 -17.78 -22.58 -7.40
CA ASN A 105 -19.16 -22.10 -7.38
C ASN A 105 -19.96 -22.57 -8.60
N GLY A 106 -19.31 -22.78 -9.76
CA GLY A 106 -19.98 -23.08 -11.03
C GLY A 106 -20.81 -21.92 -11.61
N GLU A 107 -20.80 -20.75 -10.95
CA GLU A 107 -21.55 -19.56 -11.33
C GLU A 107 -20.78 -18.27 -10.99
N ILE A 108 -21.10 -17.19 -11.70
CA ILE A 108 -20.58 -15.84 -11.41
C ILE A 108 -21.52 -15.16 -10.43
N LYS A 109 -21.06 -14.92 -9.19
CA LYS A 109 -21.84 -14.28 -8.13
C LYS A 109 -21.89 -12.75 -8.22
N GLY A 110 -21.00 -12.16 -9.03
CA GLY A 110 -20.94 -10.72 -9.26
C GLY A 110 -22.12 -10.20 -10.07
N SER A 111 -22.86 -9.22 -9.53
CA SER A 111 -23.93 -8.55 -10.29
C SER A 111 -23.37 -7.43 -11.17
N ILE A 112 -23.94 -7.23 -12.35
CA ILE A 112 -23.64 -6.05 -13.19
C ILE A 112 -24.12 -4.76 -12.52
N SER A 113 -25.17 -4.82 -11.69
CA SER A 113 -25.72 -3.66 -10.99
C SER A 113 -24.92 -3.24 -9.77
N GLY A 114 -23.94 -4.04 -9.34
CA GLY A 114 -23.11 -3.77 -8.17
C GLY A 114 -23.84 -3.96 -6.84
N ILE A 115 -23.32 -3.31 -5.80
CA ILE A 115 -23.88 -3.33 -4.45
C ILE A 115 -25.25 -2.64 -4.44
N PRO A 116 -26.31 -3.29 -3.92
CA PRO A 116 -27.61 -2.64 -3.74
C PRO A 116 -27.51 -1.57 -2.65
N THR A 117 -27.96 -0.35 -2.95
CA THR A 117 -27.94 0.80 -2.03
C THR A 117 -29.35 1.33 -1.78
N ALA A 118 -29.54 2.05 -0.68
CA ALA A 118 -30.84 2.62 -0.33
C ALA A 118 -31.26 3.75 -1.28
N ASN A 119 -30.29 4.49 -1.82
CA ASN A 119 -30.54 5.59 -2.77
C ASN A 119 -29.40 5.74 -3.79
N THR A 120 -29.61 6.58 -4.79
CA THR A 120 -28.65 6.87 -5.86
C THR A 120 -27.41 7.60 -5.36
N ALA A 121 -27.53 8.45 -4.33
CA ALA A 121 -26.41 9.21 -3.80
C ALA A 121 -25.37 8.29 -3.12
N ASP A 122 -25.83 7.30 -2.35
CA ASP A 122 -24.97 6.28 -1.73
C ASP A 122 -24.24 5.45 -2.80
N LYS A 123 -24.94 5.13 -3.91
CA LYS A 123 -24.34 4.41 -5.03
C LYS A 123 -23.23 5.23 -5.70
N LEU A 124 -23.49 6.52 -5.91
CA LEU A 124 -22.53 7.46 -6.47
C LEU A 124 -21.34 7.64 -5.52
N TRP A 125 -21.58 7.70 -4.21
CA TRP A 125 -20.56 7.79 -3.19
C TRP A 125 -19.62 6.58 -3.20
N LEU A 126 -20.17 5.36 -3.22
CA LEU A 126 -19.37 4.14 -3.32
C LEU A 126 -18.56 4.08 -4.62
N ALA A 127 -19.11 4.58 -5.74
CA ALA A 127 -18.36 4.68 -6.99
C ALA A 127 -17.17 5.64 -6.88
N PHE A 128 -17.36 6.82 -6.26
CA PHE A 128 -16.26 7.75 -6.00
C PHE A 128 -15.23 7.19 -5.02
N GLN A 129 -15.66 6.46 -4.00
CA GLN A 129 -14.77 5.78 -3.07
C GLN A 129 -13.90 4.75 -3.79
N ALA A 130 -14.50 3.91 -4.64
CA ALA A 130 -13.75 2.94 -5.45
C ALA A 130 -12.77 3.63 -6.42
N LEU A 131 -13.15 4.76 -7.02
CA LEU A 131 -12.24 5.56 -7.84
C LEU A 131 -11.08 6.14 -7.02
N GLY A 132 -11.35 6.59 -5.79
CA GLY A 132 -10.33 7.05 -4.84
C GLY A 132 -9.35 5.95 -4.46
N ASP A 133 -9.84 4.74 -4.17
CA ASP A 133 -9.02 3.57 -3.85
C ASP A 133 -8.13 3.17 -5.04
N ILE A 134 -8.68 3.19 -6.26
CA ILE A 134 -7.89 2.97 -7.49
C ILE A 134 -6.81 4.05 -7.63
N ALA A 135 -7.17 5.33 -7.49
CA ALA A 135 -6.21 6.43 -7.61
C ALA A 135 -5.08 6.32 -6.56
N PHE A 136 -5.42 5.95 -5.33
CA PHE A 136 -4.45 5.71 -4.26
C PHE A 136 -3.50 4.54 -4.56
N ALA A 137 -3.97 3.51 -5.25
CA ALA A 137 -3.16 2.35 -5.61
C ALA A 137 -2.09 2.63 -6.69
N TYR A 138 -2.14 3.78 -7.38
CA TYR A 138 -1.15 4.21 -8.38
C TYR A 138 -0.38 5.49 -7.96
N PRO A 139 0.50 5.44 -6.95
CA PRO A 139 1.30 6.60 -6.52
C PRO A 139 2.46 6.97 -7.49
N TYR A 140 2.37 6.53 -8.75
CA TYR A 140 3.44 6.55 -9.73
C TYR A 140 3.97 7.96 -10.05
N SER A 141 3.10 8.96 -10.13
CA SER A 141 3.48 10.34 -10.45
C SER A 141 4.45 10.93 -9.41
N ILE A 142 4.27 10.59 -8.13
CA ILE A 142 5.13 11.05 -7.03
C ILE A 142 6.49 10.36 -7.12
N ILE A 143 6.50 9.05 -7.31
CA ILE A 143 7.73 8.24 -7.38
C ILE A 143 8.60 8.65 -8.56
N LEU A 144 8.02 8.87 -9.74
CA LEU A 144 8.77 9.36 -10.90
C LEU A 144 9.46 10.69 -10.64
N LEU A 145 8.76 11.65 -10.04
CA LEU A 145 9.31 12.97 -9.75
C LEU A 145 10.47 12.86 -8.77
N GLU A 146 10.37 12.02 -7.75
CA GLU A 146 11.45 11.80 -6.78
C GLU A 146 12.69 11.15 -7.40
N ILE A 147 12.51 10.14 -8.27
CA ILE A 147 13.63 9.49 -8.97
C ILE A 147 14.34 10.51 -9.87
N GLN A 148 13.58 11.28 -10.65
CA GLN A 148 14.12 12.33 -11.51
C GLN A 148 14.88 13.39 -10.71
N VAL A 149 14.33 13.86 -9.59
CA VAL A 149 14.97 14.84 -8.71
C VAL A 149 16.24 14.27 -8.06
N TRP A 150 16.23 13.01 -7.63
CA TRP A 150 17.39 12.38 -7.01
C TRP A 150 18.57 12.26 -7.98
N LEU A 151 18.32 11.82 -9.22
CA LEU A 151 19.34 11.72 -10.26
C LEU A 151 20.00 13.07 -10.56
N LEU A 152 19.22 14.14 -10.62
CA LEU A 152 19.73 15.50 -10.83
C LEU A 152 20.63 15.96 -9.68
N VAL A 153 20.24 15.70 -8.44
CA VAL A 153 20.97 16.12 -7.24
C VAL A 153 22.23 15.29 -7.02
N HIS A 154 22.19 13.98 -7.28
CA HIS A 154 23.34 13.09 -7.03
C HIS A 154 24.44 13.23 -8.10
N GLN A 155 24.08 13.59 -9.33
CA GLN A 155 25.04 13.73 -10.42
C GLN A 155 25.75 15.08 -10.50
N ASN A 156 25.30 16.09 -9.76
CA ASN A 156 25.82 17.45 -9.85
C ASN A 156 26.00 18.06 -8.45
N HIS A 157 27.21 17.97 -7.90
CA HIS A 157 27.55 18.52 -6.59
C HIS A 157 27.39 20.07 -6.52
N ASP A 158 27.32 20.75 -7.68
CA ASP A 158 27.20 22.21 -7.83
C ASP A 158 25.76 22.74 -8.04
N LEU A 159 24.76 21.87 -8.20
CA LEU A 159 23.43 22.29 -8.71
C LEU A 159 22.43 22.84 -7.69
N LYS A 160 22.88 23.22 -6.49
CA LYS A 160 22.02 23.79 -5.43
C LYS A 160 21.35 25.14 -5.78
N LYS A 161 21.58 25.70 -6.97
CA LYS A 161 21.27 27.11 -7.29
C LYS A 161 20.37 27.37 -8.50
N TYR A 162 19.98 26.37 -9.30
CA TYR A 162 19.21 26.62 -10.53
C TYR A 162 17.80 26.02 -10.53
N GLU A 163 16.89 26.79 -11.14
CA GLU A 163 15.46 26.48 -11.33
C GLU A 163 15.30 25.19 -12.16
N SER A 164 14.61 24.22 -11.56
CA SER A 164 14.66 22.78 -11.80
C SER A 164 14.15 22.30 -13.17
N ILE A 165 13.47 23.14 -13.95
CA ILE A 165 12.69 22.70 -15.12
C ILE A 165 13.51 22.72 -16.43
N ASN A 166 14.42 23.68 -16.63
CA ASN A 166 15.19 23.79 -17.88
C ASN A 166 16.43 22.88 -17.93
N LEU A 167 16.95 22.45 -16.78
CA LEU A 167 18.16 21.63 -16.71
C LEU A 167 17.91 20.14 -16.96
N LEU A 168 16.70 19.65 -16.69
CA LEU A 168 16.28 18.26 -16.92
C LEU A 168 16.43 17.85 -18.40
N LYS A 169 16.02 18.74 -19.32
CA LYS A 169 16.14 18.53 -20.77
C LYS A 169 17.58 18.53 -21.27
N LEU A 170 18.46 19.30 -20.62
CA LEU A 170 19.85 19.49 -21.05
C LEU A 170 20.74 18.34 -20.57
N GLN A 171 20.50 17.81 -19.37
CA GLN A 171 21.23 16.68 -18.78
C GLN A 171 20.92 15.35 -19.51
N ASP A 172 19.65 15.09 -19.87
CA ASP A 172 19.23 13.91 -20.63
C ASP A 172 19.88 13.81 -22.02
N THR A 173 20.30 14.94 -22.58
CA THR A 173 20.91 15.02 -23.92
C THR A 173 22.42 14.72 -23.89
N LEU A 174 23.08 14.88 -22.74
CA LEU A 174 24.55 14.81 -22.64
C LEU A 174 25.11 13.52 -22.04
N LYS A 175 24.34 12.73 -21.25
CA LYS A 175 24.96 11.76 -20.33
C LYS A 175 24.65 10.27 -20.54
N SER A 176 23.64 9.88 -21.31
CA SER A 176 23.35 8.44 -21.51
C SER A 176 22.80 8.12 -22.91
N SER A 177 23.43 7.15 -23.56
CA SER A 177 22.90 6.47 -24.74
C SER A 177 22.44 5.08 -24.29
N PRO A 178 21.13 4.75 -24.28
CA PRO A 178 19.97 5.59 -24.61
C PRO A 178 19.62 6.61 -23.50
N PRO A 179 18.84 7.67 -23.82
CA PRO A 179 18.39 8.66 -22.84
C PRO A 179 17.61 8.01 -21.68
N GLU A 180 17.95 8.37 -20.44
CA GLU A 180 17.38 7.81 -19.21
C GLU A 180 15.84 7.96 -19.15
N ASN A 181 15.32 9.09 -19.61
CA ASN A 181 13.88 9.32 -19.74
C ASN A 181 13.15 8.28 -20.62
N LYS A 182 13.80 7.70 -21.64
CA LYS A 182 13.22 6.67 -22.51
C LYS A 182 13.19 5.32 -21.81
N ILE A 183 14.28 4.97 -21.12
CA ILE A 183 14.38 3.70 -20.37
C ILE A 183 13.38 3.69 -19.21
N MET A 184 13.37 4.76 -18.40
CA MET A 184 12.47 4.89 -17.27
C MET A 184 11.00 4.91 -17.70
N LYS A 185 10.66 5.62 -18.80
CA LYS A 185 9.31 5.62 -19.36
C LYS A 185 8.88 4.21 -19.82
N LYS A 186 9.77 3.48 -20.50
CA LYS A 186 9.48 2.11 -20.95
C LYS A 186 9.28 1.16 -19.77
N ALA A 187 10.21 1.14 -18.82
CA ALA A 187 10.15 0.30 -17.62
C ALA A 187 8.87 0.57 -16.83
N SER A 188 8.52 1.85 -16.69
CA SER A 188 7.34 2.24 -15.96
C SER A 188 6.02 1.92 -16.66
N MET A 189 5.94 2.09 -17.98
CA MET A 189 4.75 1.65 -18.73
C MET A 189 4.53 0.15 -18.57
N ILE A 190 5.59 -0.65 -18.63
CA ILE A 190 5.51 -2.10 -18.41
C ILE A 190 5.02 -2.39 -16.99
N SER A 191 5.57 -1.72 -15.98
CA SER A 191 5.15 -1.88 -14.58
C SER A 191 3.67 -1.55 -14.36
N ILE A 192 3.19 -0.44 -14.93
CA ILE A 192 1.78 -0.05 -14.88
C ILE A 192 0.90 -1.13 -15.52
N LEU A 193 1.25 -1.58 -16.74
CA LEU A 193 0.48 -2.61 -17.44
C LEU A 193 0.37 -3.91 -16.63
N ILE A 194 1.49 -4.37 -16.06
CA ILE A 194 1.52 -5.57 -15.22
C ILE A 194 0.67 -5.38 -13.96
N THR A 195 0.83 -4.25 -13.27
CA THR A 195 0.09 -3.96 -12.03
C THR A 195 -1.41 -3.87 -12.31
N THR A 196 -1.80 -3.17 -13.38
CA THR A 196 -3.19 -3.08 -13.83
C THR A 196 -3.77 -4.45 -14.16
N PHE A 197 -3.02 -5.30 -14.84
CA PHE A 197 -3.43 -6.67 -15.11
C PHE A 197 -3.72 -7.44 -13.82
N PHE A 198 -2.79 -7.45 -12.86
CA PHE A 198 -2.99 -8.17 -11.60
C PHE A 198 -4.11 -7.60 -10.74
N TYR A 199 -4.24 -6.27 -10.64
CA TYR A 199 -5.34 -5.64 -9.91
C TYR A 199 -6.70 -5.95 -10.54
N LEU A 200 -6.79 -5.90 -11.87
CA LEU A 200 -8.02 -6.25 -12.57
C LEU A 200 -8.35 -7.74 -12.39
N CYS A 201 -7.39 -8.64 -12.57
CA CYS A 201 -7.61 -10.07 -12.37
C CYS A 201 -8.04 -10.38 -10.93
N CYS A 202 -7.30 -9.88 -9.93
CA CYS A 202 -7.65 -10.07 -8.52
C CYS A 202 -9.04 -9.50 -8.19
N GLY A 203 -9.37 -8.30 -8.68
CA GLY A 203 -10.67 -7.67 -8.48
C GLY A 203 -11.81 -8.42 -9.16
N CYS A 204 -11.67 -8.73 -10.46
CA CYS A 204 -12.71 -9.38 -11.25
C CYS A 204 -13.00 -10.80 -10.79
N PHE A 205 -11.99 -11.66 -10.62
CA PHE A 205 -12.22 -13.05 -10.20
C PHE A 205 -12.74 -13.12 -8.77
N ARG A 206 -12.30 -12.21 -7.90
CA ARG A 206 -12.84 -12.14 -6.56
C ARG A 206 -14.29 -11.68 -6.53
N TYR A 207 -14.62 -10.65 -7.30
CA TYR A 207 -15.99 -10.19 -7.44
C TYR A 207 -16.89 -11.27 -8.06
N ALA A 208 -16.38 -12.02 -9.04
CA ALA A 208 -17.08 -13.18 -9.60
C ALA A 208 -17.25 -14.31 -8.57
N ALA A 209 -16.29 -14.51 -7.67
CA ALA A 209 -16.32 -15.57 -6.66
C ALA A 209 -17.23 -15.27 -5.44
N VAL A 210 -17.30 -14.01 -5.01
CA VAL A 210 -17.96 -13.62 -3.74
C VAL A 210 -19.13 -12.66 -3.94
N GLY A 211 -19.22 -12.02 -5.11
CA GLY A 211 -20.33 -11.17 -5.49
C GLY A 211 -20.39 -9.83 -4.75
N ASN A 212 -21.59 -9.31 -4.57
CA ASN A 212 -21.84 -7.97 -4.03
C ASN A 212 -21.44 -7.79 -2.55
N LEU A 213 -21.13 -8.88 -1.83
CA LEU A 213 -20.68 -8.86 -0.44
C LEU A 213 -19.16 -9.08 -0.32
N THR A 214 -18.41 -8.76 -1.38
CA THR A 214 -16.95 -8.88 -1.40
C THR A 214 -16.35 -8.04 -0.26
N PRO A 215 -15.63 -8.66 0.70
CA PRO A 215 -15.06 -7.93 1.84
C PRO A 215 -13.88 -7.05 1.40
N GLY A 216 -13.55 -5.98 2.13
CA GLY A 216 -12.52 -5.01 1.71
C GLY A 216 -11.11 -5.59 1.52
N ASN A 217 -10.75 -6.65 2.23
CA ASN A 217 -9.42 -7.29 2.14
C ASN A 217 -9.42 -8.45 1.13
N LEU A 218 -8.46 -8.47 0.20
CA LEU A 218 -8.41 -9.42 -0.92
C LEU A 218 -8.53 -10.89 -0.51
N LEU A 219 -7.93 -11.32 0.59
CA LEU A 219 -7.91 -12.74 1.00
C LEU A 219 -9.05 -13.15 1.94
N THR A 220 -9.94 -12.21 2.30
CA THR A 220 -11.06 -12.48 3.19
C THR A 220 -12.27 -13.02 2.42
N GLY A 221 -13.09 -13.83 3.07
CA GLY A 221 -14.40 -14.24 2.53
C GLY A 221 -14.37 -15.38 1.51
N PHE A 222 -13.21 -15.99 1.25
CA PHE A 222 -13.14 -17.14 0.35
C PHE A 222 -13.61 -18.47 1.00
N GLY A 223 -13.70 -18.53 2.34
CA GLY A 223 -14.15 -19.74 3.04
C GLY A 223 -13.23 -20.95 2.83
N PHE A 224 -11.99 -20.74 2.36
CA PHE A 224 -10.98 -21.79 2.32
C PHE A 224 -10.52 -22.07 3.75
N TYR A 225 -11.24 -22.98 4.42
CA TYR A 225 -10.84 -23.51 5.72
C TYR A 225 -9.65 -24.48 5.58
N GLU A 226 -9.21 -24.83 4.37
CA GLU A 226 -7.98 -25.60 4.16
C GLU A 226 -7.27 -25.20 2.83
N PRO A 227 -5.93 -24.98 2.84
CA PRO A 227 -5.07 -24.88 4.01
C PRO A 227 -4.84 -23.42 4.46
N TYR A 228 -5.04 -23.15 5.75
CA TYR A 228 -4.87 -21.80 6.35
C TYR A 228 -3.48 -21.19 6.12
N TRP A 229 -2.45 -22.04 6.02
CA TRP A 229 -1.06 -21.58 5.83
C TRP A 229 -0.89 -20.74 4.58
N LEU A 230 -1.69 -20.95 3.53
CA LEU A 230 -1.55 -20.23 2.27
C LEU A 230 -2.00 -18.77 2.42
N ILE A 231 -3.03 -18.53 3.23
CA ILE A 231 -3.51 -17.18 3.57
C ILE A 231 -2.49 -16.49 4.46
N ASP A 232 -1.96 -17.19 5.48
CA ASP A 232 -0.94 -16.64 6.37
C ASP A 232 0.36 -16.31 5.62
N PHE A 233 0.76 -17.17 4.68
CA PHE A 233 1.91 -16.94 3.81
C PHE A 233 1.71 -15.73 2.91
N ALA A 234 0.54 -15.60 2.27
CA ALA A 234 0.23 -14.43 1.46
C ALA A 234 0.19 -13.14 2.30
N ASN A 235 -0.37 -13.20 3.51
CA ASN A 235 -0.32 -12.09 4.48
C ASN A 235 1.12 -11.72 4.86
N ALA A 236 2.02 -12.70 5.01
CA ALA A 236 3.44 -12.43 5.22
C ALA A 236 4.10 -11.78 3.98
N CYS A 237 3.73 -12.22 2.77
CA CYS A 237 4.20 -11.61 1.51
C CYS A 237 3.83 -10.12 1.43
N ILE A 238 2.59 -9.74 1.74
CA ILE A 238 2.20 -8.32 1.69
C ILE A 238 2.93 -7.48 2.74
N VAL A 239 3.18 -8.02 3.94
CA VAL A 239 4.00 -7.34 4.96
C VAL A 239 5.42 -7.12 4.44
N LEU A 240 6.06 -8.15 3.86
CA LEU A 240 7.42 -8.03 3.31
C LEU A 240 7.49 -7.10 2.09
N HIS A 241 6.46 -7.09 1.25
CA HIS A 241 6.35 -6.16 0.13
C HIS A 241 6.27 -4.71 0.60
N LEU A 242 5.42 -4.42 1.60
CA LEU A 242 5.30 -3.09 2.21
C LEU A 242 6.61 -2.65 2.86
N VAL A 243 7.41 -3.59 3.38
CA VAL A 243 8.73 -3.31 3.92
C VAL A 243 9.68 -2.76 2.83
N GLY A 244 9.72 -3.39 1.66
CA GLY A 244 10.55 -2.92 0.54
C GLY A 244 10.11 -1.58 -0.05
N GLY A 245 8.80 -1.27 -0.05
CA GLY A 245 8.26 0.00 -0.54
C GLY A 245 8.80 1.25 0.18
N TYR A 246 9.39 1.09 1.37
CA TYR A 246 9.96 2.21 2.13
C TYR A 246 11.22 2.81 1.55
N GLN A 247 11.94 2.07 0.69
CA GLN A 247 13.08 2.62 -0.04
C GLN A 247 12.71 3.86 -0.86
N VAL A 248 11.42 3.98 -1.21
CA VAL A 248 10.85 4.97 -2.11
C VAL A 248 9.95 5.99 -1.39
N LEU A 249 9.94 6.02 -0.04
CA LEU A 249 9.05 6.92 0.72
C LEU A 249 9.85 7.94 1.56
N PRO A 250 10.44 9.00 0.96
CA PRO A 250 11.16 10.03 1.69
C PRO A 250 10.36 11.33 1.84
N PRO A 251 9.51 11.50 2.88
CA PRO A 251 9.18 12.83 3.35
C PRO A 251 9.91 13.07 4.67
N ILE A 252 11.25 13.20 4.60
CA ILE A 252 12.08 13.76 5.71
C ILE A 252 13.49 14.18 5.27
N LEU A 253 14.06 13.60 4.21
CA LEU A 253 15.38 14.03 3.73
C LEU A 253 15.35 15.44 3.11
N ILE A 254 14.22 15.87 2.55
CA ILE A 254 14.00 17.25 2.08
C ILE A 254 13.69 18.19 3.26
N PHE A 255 12.92 17.74 4.26
CA PHE A 255 12.53 18.57 5.41
C PHE A 255 13.70 18.79 6.41
N ASN A 256 14.53 17.78 6.66
CA ASN A 256 15.72 17.93 7.50
C ASN A 256 16.77 18.85 6.88
N ASN A 257 16.94 18.84 5.55
CA ASN A 257 17.84 19.76 4.85
C ASN A 257 17.27 21.19 4.74
N PHE A 258 15.94 21.35 4.86
CA PHE A 258 15.27 22.65 4.91
C PHE A 258 15.36 23.27 6.30
N ILE A 259 15.15 22.49 7.37
CA ILE A 259 15.27 22.97 8.76
C ILE A 259 16.72 23.14 9.20
N SER A 260 17.69 22.36 8.70
CA SER A 260 19.10 22.60 9.02
C SER A 260 19.70 23.87 8.38
N LYS A 261 18.88 24.64 7.66
CA LYS A 261 19.24 25.90 6.98
C LYS A 261 18.48 27.11 7.52
N PHE A 262 17.67 26.93 8.56
CA PHE A 262 17.09 27.98 9.39
C PHE A 262 17.51 27.77 10.84
#